data_AF-A0A316N0V1-F1
#
_entry.id   AF-A0A316N0V1-F1
#
_cell.length_a   1.000
_cell.length_b   1.000
_cell.length_c   1.000
_cell.angle_alpha   90.00
_cell.angle_beta   90.00
_cell.angle_gamma   90.00
#
_symmetry.space_group_name_H-M   'P 1'
#
loop_
_entity.id
_entity.type
_entity.pdbx_description
1 polymer ?
#
loop_
_entity_poly.entity_id
_entity_poly.type
_entity_poly.pdbx_seq_one_letter_code
_entity_poly.pdbx_strand_id
1 'polypeptide(L)'
;MANQKKTLLVFTSVDADVLRNGSAASLEKLRQKGALVPLTVERDLRTEAGAGAASGQMIWDAAAEAGLVVEPITEEGSDFFVADAPTEAELLKVLDEALALSSKKLLIVVACPSLAVFYGLGIERGITLEKPVPAASIAPTIAWLGDLPLPSGVEAPAAYRVIKGLNFKMREVRKLFETNASMMEALERGSRKPWEKHDCA
;
A
#
# COMPACT_ATOMS: atom_id res chain seq x y z
N MET A 1 4.10 1.31 -20.00
CA MET A 1 4.09 0.27 -18.96
C MET A 1 2.91 0.53 -18.04
N ALA A 2 2.09 -0.46 -17.73
CA ALA A 2 0.95 -0.29 -16.83
C ALA A 2 1.46 0.28 -15.50
N ASN A 3 0.80 1.31 -14.98
CA ASN A 3 1.16 1.96 -13.71
C ASN A 3 0.83 1.00 -12.56
N GLN A 4 1.78 0.10 -12.28
CA GLN A 4 1.71 -0.98 -11.29
C GLN A 4 1.82 -0.38 -9.88
N LYS A 5 0.99 -0.88 -8.97
CA LYS A 5 1.01 -0.45 -7.57
C LYS A 5 2.31 -0.97 -6.95
N LYS A 6 3.02 -0.10 -6.25
CA LYS A 6 4.22 -0.48 -5.50
C LYS A 6 3.89 -0.44 -4.02
N THR A 7 4.13 -1.53 -3.32
CA THR A 7 3.85 -1.67 -1.89
C THR A 7 5.14 -1.95 -1.16
N LEU A 8 5.42 -1.21 -0.10
CA LEU A 8 6.58 -1.38 0.75
C LEU A 8 6.12 -1.60 2.20
N LEU A 9 6.60 -2.67 2.82
CA LEU A 9 6.45 -2.95 4.23
C LEU A 9 7.84 -2.88 4.90
N VAL A 10 8.01 -1.93 5.81
CA VAL A 10 9.27 -1.72 6.54
C VAL A 10 9.06 -2.08 8.00
N PHE A 11 9.88 -3.00 8.51
CA PHE A 11 9.97 -3.28 9.94
C PHE A 11 11.13 -2.51 10.54
N THR A 12 10.87 -1.81 11.65
CA THR A 12 11.89 -1.02 12.34
C THR A 12 11.82 -1.21 13.84
N SER A 13 13.00 -1.21 14.46
CA SER A 13 13.17 -1.22 15.93
C SER A 13 13.35 0.19 16.50
N VAL A 14 13.28 1.21 15.64
CA VAL A 14 13.37 2.62 16.03
C VAL A 14 12.16 2.98 16.90
N ASP A 15 12.41 3.83 17.90
CA ASP A 15 11.36 4.29 18.82
C ASP A 15 10.22 5.00 18.08
N ALA A 16 8.99 4.81 18.56
CA ALA A 16 7.81 5.46 18.00
C ALA A 16 7.90 7.00 18.07
N ASP A 17 8.67 7.56 18.99
CA ASP A 17 8.93 8.99 19.08
C ASP A 17 9.65 9.53 17.84
N VAL A 18 10.56 8.76 17.24
CA VAL A 18 11.21 9.16 15.97
C VAL A 18 10.19 9.23 14.84
N LEU A 19 9.25 8.29 14.77
CA LEU A 19 8.16 8.33 13.77
C LEU A 19 7.18 9.48 14.01
N ARG A 20 7.01 9.93 15.26
CA ARG A 20 6.11 11.05 15.63
C ARG A 20 6.77 12.41 15.44
N ASN A 21 8.02 12.55 15.89
CA ASN A 21 8.68 13.82 16.12
C ASN A 21 9.98 14.00 15.33
N GLY A 22 10.43 12.98 14.60
CA GLY A 22 11.60 13.06 13.73
C GLY A 22 11.50 14.23 12.75
N SER A 23 12.64 14.90 12.55
CA SER A 23 12.77 16.12 11.73
C SER A 23 13.24 15.84 10.30
N ALA A 24 13.63 14.59 9.99
CA ALA A 24 14.00 14.21 8.64
C ALA A 24 12.82 14.41 7.67
N ALA A 25 13.11 14.93 6.47
CA ALA A 25 12.09 15.31 5.50
C ALA A 25 11.15 14.14 5.11
N SER A 26 11.69 12.93 5.01
CA SER A 26 10.93 11.73 4.68
C SER A 26 9.96 11.34 5.81
N LEU A 27 10.39 11.41 7.08
CA LEU A 27 9.52 11.18 8.23
C LEU A 27 8.42 12.24 8.35
N GLU A 28 8.78 13.51 8.15
CA GLU A 28 7.81 14.61 8.14
C GLU A 28 6.76 14.43 7.04
N LYS A 29 7.17 14.04 5.83
CA LYS A 29 6.26 13.75 4.72
C LYS A 29 5.32 12.59 5.05
N LEU A 30 5.84 11.51 5.64
CA LEU A 30 5.04 10.37 6.09
C LEU A 30 4.02 10.80 7.16
N ARG A 31 4.41 11.64 8.11
CA ARG A 31 3.50 12.15 9.16
C ARG A 31 2.41 13.06 8.62
N GLN A 32 2.77 14.02 7.78
CA GLN A 32 1.83 15.02 7.27
C GLN A 32 0.82 14.43 6.27
N LYS A 33 1.23 13.43 5.49
CA LYS A 33 0.43 12.86 4.38
C LYS A 33 -0.01 11.43 4.60
N GLY A 34 0.48 10.78 5.64
CA GLY A 34 0.09 9.44 6.04
C GLY A 34 -0.85 9.44 7.23
N ALA A 35 -1.01 8.26 7.81
CA ALA A 35 -1.82 8.00 8.97
C ALA A 35 -0.94 7.36 10.05
N LEU A 36 -0.86 8.00 11.21
CA LEU A 36 -0.19 7.46 12.39
C LEU A 36 -1.17 6.59 13.17
N VAL A 37 -0.77 5.34 13.41
CA VAL A 37 -1.65 4.31 13.98
C VAL A 37 -0.93 3.66 15.15
N PRO A 38 -1.37 3.85 16.40
CA PRO A 38 -0.91 3.05 17.52
C PRO A 38 -1.20 1.58 17.25
N LEU A 39 -0.25 0.70 17.57
CA LEU A 39 -0.41 -0.74 17.38
C LEU A 39 -0.60 -1.45 18.72
N THR A 40 -1.39 -2.52 18.70
CA THR A 40 -1.30 -3.60 19.68
C THR A 40 -0.58 -4.78 19.04
N VAL A 41 0.51 -5.21 19.67
CA VAL A 41 1.26 -6.42 19.33
C VAL A 41 1.13 -7.36 20.52
N GLU A 42 0.64 -8.57 20.31
CA GLU A 42 0.46 -9.53 21.41
C GLU A 42 1.66 -10.47 21.56
N ARG A 43 2.32 -10.80 20.45
CA ARG A 43 3.40 -11.79 20.37
C ARG A 43 4.60 -11.22 19.64
N ASP A 44 4.54 -11.21 18.31
CA ASP A 44 5.64 -10.81 17.43
C ASP A 44 5.11 -9.91 16.31
N LEU A 45 5.66 -8.70 16.23
CA LEU A 45 5.23 -7.70 15.26
C LEU A 45 5.35 -8.22 13.83
N ARG A 46 6.46 -8.90 13.50
CA ARG A 46 6.72 -9.34 12.12
C ARG A 46 5.71 -10.39 11.69
N THR A 47 5.48 -11.37 12.55
CA THR A 47 4.54 -12.46 12.29
C THR A 47 3.11 -11.95 12.21
N GLU A 48 2.67 -11.15 13.18
CA GLU A 48 1.32 -10.59 13.16
C GLU A 48 1.11 -9.71 11.94
N ALA A 49 1.97 -8.71 11.72
CA ALA A 49 1.84 -7.78 10.61
C ALA A 49 2.02 -8.43 9.23
N GLY A 50 2.80 -9.50 9.14
CA GLY A 50 3.07 -10.24 7.91
C GLY A 50 1.99 -11.26 7.55
N ALA A 51 1.50 -12.05 8.51
CA ALA A 51 0.52 -13.11 8.27
C ALA A 51 -0.93 -12.63 8.39
N GLY A 52 -1.17 -11.52 9.11
CA GLY A 52 -2.52 -11.09 9.45
C GLY A 52 -3.24 -12.02 10.43
N ALA A 53 -2.48 -12.80 11.18
CA ALA A 53 -2.91 -13.74 12.19
C ALA A 53 -1.78 -13.95 13.20
N ALA A 54 -2.03 -14.69 14.27
CA ALA A 54 -1.02 -14.94 15.30
C ALA A 54 0.12 -15.89 14.84
N SER A 55 -0.08 -16.57 13.70
CA SER A 55 0.88 -17.42 12.99
C SER A 55 0.32 -17.74 11.61
N GLY A 56 1.17 -18.08 10.64
CA GLY A 56 0.70 -18.54 9.34
C GLY A 56 1.66 -18.19 8.21
N GLN A 57 1.16 -18.31 6.99
CA GLN A 57 1.87 -17.85 5.80
C GLN A 57 2.02 -16.32 5.86
N MET A 58 3.19 -15.81 5.49
CA MET A 58 3.40 -14.38 5.44
C MET A 58 2.93 -13.83 4.09
N ILE A 59 2.60 -12.55 4.04
CA ILE A 59 2.18 -11.90 2.80
C ILE A 59 3.25 -11.93 1.71
N TRP A 60 4.54 -11.89 2.08
CA TRP A 60 5.63 -12.04 1.10
C TRP A 60 5.73 -13.46 0.56
N ASP A 61 5.40 -14.48 1.35
CA ASP A 61 5.35 -15.86 0.87
C ASP A 61 4.16 -16.05 -0.08
N ALA A 62 2.99 -15.54 0.30
CA ALA A 62 1.80 -15.55 -0.56
C ALA A 62 2.02 -14.77 -1.87
N ALA A 63 2.72 -13.64 -1.81
CA ALA A 63 3.10 -12.87 -2.99
C ALA A 63 4.06 -13.65 -3.90
N ALA A 64 5.09 -14.30 -3.32
CA ALA A 64 6.02 -15.14 -4.08
C ALA A 64 5.32 -16.32 -4.76
N GLU A 65 4.38 -16.99 -4.07
CA GLU A 65 3.56 -18.06 -4.64
C GLU A 65 2.66 -17.59 -5.79
N ALA A 66 2.18 -16.34 -5.73
CA ALA A 66 1.42 -15.71 -6.82
C ALA A 66 2.32 -15.22 -7.98
N GLY A 67 3.63 -15.45 -7.92
CA GLY A 67 4.60 -15.05 -8.94
C GLY A 67 4.99 -13.57 -8.89
N LEU A 68 4.70 -12.87 -7.78
CA LEU A 68 5.16 -11.50 -7.57
C LEU A 68 6.62 -11.52 -7.08
N VAL A 69 7.44 -10.62 -7.61
CA VAL A 69 8.83 -10.47 -7.20
C VAL A 69 8.86 -9.73 -5.85
N VAL A 70 9.41 -10.40 -4.83
CA VAL A 70 9.68 -9.82 -3.50
C VAL A 70 11.18 -9.68 -3.35
N GLU A 71 11.69 -8.48 -3.63
CA GLU A 71 13.12 -8.16 -3.59
C GLU A 71 13.36 -6.90 -2.74
N PRO A 72 14.62 -6.61 -2.35
CA PRO A 72 14.98 -5.29 -1.81
C PRO A 72 14.63 -4.18 -2.81
N ILE A 73 14.51 -2.93 -2.35
CA ILE A 73 14.11 -1.79 -3.18
C ILE A 73 15.12 -1.58 -4.31
N THR A 74 14.81 -2.11 -5.50
CA THR A 74 15.56 -1.88 -6.74
C THR A 74 14.69 -1.10 -7.72
N GLU A 75 15.35 -0.35 -8.62
CA GLU A 75 14.67 0.47 -9.64
C GLU A 75 13.90 -0.40 -10.66
N GLU A 76 14.22 -1.70 -10.75
CA GLU A 76 13.63 -2.63 -11.71
C GLU A 76 12.59 -3.56 -11.06
N GLY A 77 11.36 -3.52 -11.59
CA GLY A 77 10.49 -4.70 -11.69
C GLY A 77 9.60 -5.10 -10.51
N SER A 78 9.97 -4.84 -9.25
CA SER A 78 9.23 -5.42 -8.12
C SER A 78 8.00 -4.60 -7.70
N ASP A 79 6.91 -5.30 -7.38
CA ASP A 79 5.62 -4.73 -6.93
C ASP A 79 5.50 -4.68 -5.41
N PHE A 80 6.19 -5.59 -4.72
CA PHE A 80 6.16 -5.71 -3.28
C PHE A 80 7.56 -5.78 -2.71
N PHE A 81 7.81 -4.96 -1.69
CA PHE A 81 9.09 -4.83 -1.04
C PHE A 81 8.91 -5.05 0.46
N VAL A 82 9.79 -5.84 1.06
CA VAL A 82 9.87 -6.01 2.51
C VAL A 82 11.28 -5.64 2.94
N ALA A 83 11.40 -4.71 3.89
CA ALA A 83 12.68 -4.22 4.37
C ALA A 83 12.75 -4.25 5.89
N ASP A 84 13.94 -4.57 6.40
CA ASP A 84 14.30 -4.45 7.80
C ASP A 84 15.23 -3.26 7.98
N ALA A 85 14.82 -2.32 8.83
CA ALA A 85 15.54 -1.08 9.07
C ALA A 85 15.63 -0.83 10.59
N PRO A 86 16.48 -1.56 11.32
CA PRO A 86 16.54 -1.50 12.78
C PRO A 86 17.02 -0.16 13.32
N THR A 87 17.81 0.59 12.56
CA THR A 87 18.32 1.91 12.95
C THR A 87 17.62 3.06 12.21
N GLU A 88 17.67 4.27 12.79
CA GLU A 88 17.10 5.47 12.15
C GLU A 88 17.78 5.76 10.80
N ALA A 89 19.10 5.59 10.70
CA ALA A 89 19.85 5.81 9.47
C ALA A 89 19.41 4.86 8.34
N GLU A 90 19.21 3.58 8.65
CA GLU A 90 18.69 2.60 7.68
C GLU A 90 17.25 2.89 7.30
N LEU A 91 16.42 3.29 8.26
CA LEU A 91 15.02 3.65 8.01
C LEU A 91 14.93 4.83 7.05
N LEU A 92 15.71 5.87 7.28
CA LEU A 92 15.75 7.04 6.40
C LEU A 92 16.22 6.66 4.99
N LYS A 93 17.26 5.84 4.87
CA LYS A 93 17.73 5.35 3.57
C LYS A 93 16.63 4.61 2.81
N VAL A 94 15.96 3.66 3.45
CA VAL A 94 14.86 2.88 2.86
C VAL A 94 13.70 3.79 2.45
N LEU A 95 13.36 4.79 3.27
CA LEU A 95 12.30 5.74 2.96
C LEU A 95 12.66 6.67 1.80
N ASP A 96 13.91 7.13 1.72
CA ASP A 96 14.38 7.99 0.64
C ASP A 96 14.36 7.25 -0.70
N GLU A 97 14.84 6.00 -0.72
CA GLU A 97 14.75 5.09 -1.88
C GLU A 97 13.29 4.85 -2.29
N ALA A 98 12.41 4.56 -1.33
CA ALA A 98 11.00 4.33 -1.59
C ALA A 98 10.29 5.57 -2.14
N LEU A 99 10.57 6.75 -1.59
CA LEU A 99 9.95 8.01 -2.00
C LEU A 99 10.51 8.55 -3.32
N ALA A 100 11.70 8.12 -3.73
CA ALA A 100 12.27 8.38 -5.05
C ALA A 100 11.60 7.57 -6.17
N LEU A 101 10.89 6.49 -5.85
CA LEU A 101 10.14 5.71 -6.82
C LEU A 101 9.11 6.60 -7.55
N SER A 102 9.20 6.66 -8.89
CA SER A 102 8.32 7.50 -9.73
C SER A 102 6.85 7.03 -9.79
N SER A 103 6.43 6.08 -8.94
CA SER A 103 5.05 5.55 -8.96
C SER A 103 4.08 6.49 -8.25
N LYS A 104 3.03 6.91 -8.95
CA LYS A 104 1.89 7.63 -8.35
C LYS A 104 1.05 6.73 -7.42
N LYS A 105 1.24 5.42 -7.48
CA LYS A 105 0.49 4.40 -6.73
C LYS A 105 1.42 3.66 -5.75
N LEU A 106 2.16 4.43 -4.96
CA LEU A 106 3.03 3.93 -3.92
C LEU A 106 2.26 3.78 -2.60
N LEU A 107 2.38 2.64 -1.95
CA LEU A 107 1.92 2.37 -0.57
C LEU A 107 3.14 2.05 0.28
N ILE A 108 3.35 2.78 1.36
CA ILE A 108 4.41 2.51 2.34
C ILE A 108 3.74 2.25 3.69
N VAL A 109 4.13 1.18 4.35
CA VAL A 109 3.81 0.93 5.76
C VAL A 109 5.11 0.75 6.52
N VAL A 110 5.36 1.64 7.47
CA VAL A 110 6.47 1.49 8.43
C VAL A 110 5.86 1.00 9.74
N ALA A 111 6.32 -0.13 10.25
CA ALA A 111 5.84 -0.73 11.48
C ALA A 111 6.97 -0.82 12.52
N CYS A 112 6.72 -0.27 13.70
CA CYS A 112 7.49 -0.51 14.92
C CYS A 112 6.58 -1.11 15.99
N PRO A 113 7.11 -1.63 17.12
CA PRO A 113 6.33 -2.41 18.08
C PRO A 113 5.09 -1.72 18.67
N SER A 114 5.04 -0.39 18.69
CA SER A 114 3.93 0.38 19.28
C SER A 114 3.20 1.30 18.30
N LEU A 115 3.70 1.45 17.07
CA LEU A 115 3.17 2.39 16.09
C LEU A 115 3.41 1.87 14.66
N ALA A 116 2.44 2.09 13.78
CA ALA A 116 2.64 2.05 12.34
C ALA A 116 2.33 3.40 11.71
N VAL A 117 3.03 3.68 10.62
CA VAL A 117 2.74 4.80 9.73
C VAL A 117 2.34 4.23 8.37
N PHE A 118 1.11 4.48 7.97
CA PHE A 118 0.62 4.15 6.64
C PHE A 118 0.70 5.38 5.75
N TYR A 119 1.22 5.26 4.54
CA TYR A 119 1.40 6.39 3.64
C TYR A 119 1.12 6.00 2.19
N GLY A 120 0.47 6.91 1.46
CA GLY A 120 0.34 6.80 0.00
C GLY A 120 -1.01 6.28 -0.47
N LEU A 121 -1.00 5.28 -1.34
CA LEU A 121 -2.16 4.79 -2.09
C LEU A 121 -3.31 4.38 -1.15
N GLY A 122 -4.46 5.03 -1.31
CA GLY A 122 -5.68 4.65 -0.59
C GLY A 122 -5.67 4.94 0.90
N ILE A 123 -4.64 5.61 1.42
CA ILE A 123 -4.53 6.02 2.83
C ILE A 123 -5.14 7.40 3.04
N GLU A 124 -5.86 7.58 4.16
CA GLU A 124 -6.37 8.87 4.60
C GLU A 124 -5.20 9.75 5.10
N ARG A 125 -5.21 11.03 4.74
CA ARG A 125 -4.02 11.88 4.91
C ARG A 125 -4.07 12.69 6.20
N GLY A 126 -2.96 12.73 6.92
CA GLY A 126 -2.75 13.61 8.07
C GLY A 126 -3.60 13.22 9.27
N ILE A 127 -3.97 11.94 9.41
CA ILE A 127 -4.74 11.45 10.54
C ILE A 127 -3.83 10.80 11.57
N THR A 128 -4.21 10.89 12.84
CA THR A 128 -3.62 10.13 13.93
C THR A 128 -4.73 9.42 14.65
N LEU A 129 -4.65 8.10 14.77
CA LEU A 129 -5.66 7.32 15.46
C LEU A 129 -5.40 7.34 16.96
N GLU A 130 -6.44 7.57 17.75
CA GLU A 130 -6.36 7.50 19.22
C GLU A 130 -6.40 6.07 19.74
N LYS A 131 -7.21 5.21 19.09
CA LYS A 131 -7.35 3.80 19.50
C LYS A 131 -6.39 2.95 18.69
N PRO A 132 -5.69 2.01 19.35
CA PRO A 132 -4.76 1.14 18.66
C PRO A 132 -5.49 0.17 17.74
N VAL A 133 -4.75 -0.30 16.73
CA VAL A 133 -5.17 -1.35 15.79
C VAL A 133 -4.25 -2.55 15.99
N PRO A 134 -4.74 -3.79 15.89
CA PRO A 134 -3.88 -4.98 15.90
C PRO A 134 -2.82 -4.90 14.81
N ALA A 135 -1.58 -5.27 15.12
CA ALA A 135 -0.53 -5.38 14.10
C ALA A 135 -0.95 -6.34 12.98
N ALA A 136 -1.71 -7.39 13.32
CA ALA A 136 -2.32 -8.31 12.37
C ALA A 136 -3.23 -7.65 11.31
N SER A 137 -3.71 -6.43 11.53
CA SER A 137 -4.46 -5.71 10.49
C SER A 137 -3.59 -5.18 9.35
N ILE A 138 -2.25 -5.22 9.44
CA ILE A 138 -1.35 -4.68 8.41
C ILE A 138 -1.44 -5.51 7.12
N ALA A 139 -1.17 -6.82 7.17
CA ALA A 139 -1.23 -7.72 6.01
C ALA A 139 -2.53 -7.59 5.19
N PRO A 140 -3.74 -7.71 5.77
CA PRO A 140 -4.98 -7.55 5.01
C PRO A 140 -5.17 -6.13 4.46
N THR A 141 -4.66 -5.10 5.13
CA THR A 141 -4.72 -3.71 4.63
C THR A 141 -3.87 -3.53 3.39
N ILE A 142 -2.61 -3.98 3.44
CA ILE A 142 -1.69 -3.83 2.31
C ILE A 142 -2.06 -4.75 1.15
N ALA A 143 -2.53 -5.97 1.43
CA ALA A 143 -3.06 -6.87 0.41
C ALA A 143 -4.25 -6.24 -0.32
N TRP A 144 -5.18 -5.68 0.46
CA TRP A 144 -6.33 -5.02 -0.11
C TRP A 144 -5.94 -3.80 -0.95
N LEU A 145 -5.15 -2.87 -0.44
CA LEU A 145 -4.83 -1.63 -1.17
C LEU A 145 -3.87 -1.86 -2.34
N GLY A 146 -2.86 -2.70 -2.11
CA GLY A 146 -1.74 -2.99 -3.01
C GLY A 146 -2.04 -3.99 -4.12
N ASP A 147 -3.24 -4.59 -4.16
CA ASP A 147 -3.60 -5.69 -5.07
C ASP A 147 -2.67 -6.92 -4.90
N LEU A 148 -2.25 -7.21 -3.65
CA LEU A 148 -1.44 -8.39 -3.33
C LEU A 148 -2.36 -9.55 -2.89
N PRO A 149 -1.94 -10.81 -3.07
CA PRO A 149 -2.66 -11.95 -2.52
C PRO A 149 -2.72 -11.85 -0.99
N LEU A 150 -3.87 -12.23 -0.43
CA LEU A 150 -3.99 -12.40 1.01
C LEU A 150 -3.24 -13.67 1.44
N PRO A 151 -2.50 -13.63 2.56
CA PRO A 151 -1.96 -14.85 3.15
C PRO A 151 -3.06 -15.85 3.51
N SER A 152 -2.71 -17.14 3.51
CA SER A 152 -3.59 -18.19 4.03
C SER A 152 -3.75 -18.05 5.55
N GLY A 153 -4.99 -18.18 6.03
CA GLY A 153 -5.29 -18.13 7.46
C GLY A 153 -5.31 -16.73 8.08
N VAL A 154 -5.48 -15.67 7.30
CA VAL A 154 -5.72 -14.31 7.84
C VAL A 154 -6.96 -14.31 8.73
N GLU A 155 -6.80 -13.82 9.96
CA GLU A 155 -7.88 -13.74 10.97
C GLU A 155 -8.27 -12.28 11.24
N ALA A 156 -7.32 -11.36 11.15
CA ALA A 156 -7.53 -9.97 11.49
C ALA A 156 -8.25 -9.20 10.36
N PRO A 157 -9.11 -8.23 10.71
CA PRO A 157 -9.71 -7.34 9.72
C PRO A 157 -8.67 -6.35 9.18
N ALA A 158 -8.90 -5.81 7.99
CA ALA A 158 -8.15 -4.67 7.50
C ALA A 158 -8.38 -3.43 8.40
N ALA A 159 -7.39 -2.55 8.45
CA ALA A 159 -7.40 -1.32 9.21
C ALA A 159 -8.28 -0.24 8.53
N TYR A 160 -9.60 -0.45 8.51
CA TYR A 160 -10.56 0.40 7.77
C TYR A 160 -10.49 1.88 8.12
N ARG A 161 -10.12 2.22 9.36
CA ARG A 161 -9.99 3.61 9.84
C ARG A 161 -8.85 4.39 9.17
N VAL A 162 -7.89 3.67 8.61
CA VAL A 162 -6.71 4.23 7.95
C VAL A 162 -6.98 4.49 6.47
N ILE A 163 -8.02 3.86 5.93
CA ILE A 163 -8.31 3.82 4.50
C ILE A 163 -9.17 5.01 4.10
N LYS A 164 -8.82 5.64 2.98
CA LYS A 164 -9.51 6.78 2.40
C LYS A 164 -10.89 6.39 1.86
N GLY A 165 -11.86 6.33 2.76
CA GLY A 165 -13.23 5.90 2.50
C GLY A 165 -13.35 4.39 2.28
N LEU A 166 -14.31 3.76 2.95
CA LEU A 166 -14.48 2.30 2.97
C LEU A 166 -14.71 1.69 1.57
N ASN A 167 -15.24 2.47 0.63
CA ASN A 167 -15.54 2.05 -0.73
C ASN A 167 -14.36 2.22 -1.70
N PHE A 168 -13.10 2.16 -1.22
CA PHE A 168 -11.91 2.36 -2.05
C PHE A 168 -11.92 1.47 -3.29
N LYS A 169 -12.08 0.15 -3.14
CA LYS A 169 -12.14 -0.79 -4.27
C LYS A 169 -13.32 -0.58 -5.18
N MET A 170 -14.50 -0.30 -4.62
CA MET A 170 -15.69 -0.05 -5.43
C MET A 170 -15.49 1.15 -6.36
N ARG A 171 -14.75 2.18 -5.91
CA ARG A 171 -14.37 3.30 -6.79
C ARG A 171 -13.35 2.92 -7.85
N GLU A 172 -12.39 2.04 -7.56
CA GLU A 172 -11.46 1.52 -8.57
C GLU A 172 -12.23 0.75 -9.65
N VAL A 173 -13.12 -0.15 -9.25
CA VAL A 173 -13.97 -0.95 -10.16
C VAL A 173 -14.89 -0.05 -11.00
N ARG A 174 -15.53 0.96 -10.40
CA ARG A 174 -16.37 1.91 -11.15
C ARG A 174 -15.57 2.64 -12.23
N LYS A 175 -14.37 3.12 -11.91
CA LYS A 175 -13.48 3.77 -12.88
C LYS A 175 -13.08 2.84 -14.03
N LEU A 176 -12.88 1.55 -13.76
CA LEU A 176 -12.61 0.56 -14.79
C LEU A 176 -13.80 0.42 -15.75
N PHE A 177 -15.03 0.32 -15.23
CA PHE A 177 -16.24 0.26 -16.06
C PHE A 177 -16.42 1.52 -16.91
N GLU A 178 -16.25 2.72 -16.32
CA GLU A 178 -16.33 4.00 -17.04
C GLU A 178 -15.27 4.11 -18.14
N THR A 179 -14.03 3.70 -17.85
CA THR A 179 -12.94 3.70 -18.83
C THR A 179 -13.20 2.72 -19.97
N ASN A 180 -13.69 1.51 -19.65
CA ASN A 180 -14.00 0.51 -20.66
C ASN A 180 -15.15 0.98 -21.58
N ALA A 181 -16.21 1.56 -21.02
CA ALA A 181 -17.31 2.12 -21.81
C ALA A 181 -16.81 3.20 -22.78
N SER A 182 -15.95 4.12 -22.28
CA SER A 182 -15.34 5.15 -23.12
C SER A 182 -14.43 4.59 -24.21
N MET A 183 -13.67 3.52 -23.91
CA MET A 183 -12.85 2.82 -24.90
C MET A 183 -13.69 2.14 -25.98
N MET A 184 -14.79 1.49 -25.59
CA MET A 184 -15.71 0.86 -26.54
C MET A 184 -16.33 1.90 -27.48
N GLU A 185 -16.81 3.03 -26.95
CA GLU A 185 -17.35 4.13 -27.76
C GLU A 185 -16.31 4.72 -28.73
N ALA A 186 -15.05 4.85 -28.28
CA ALA A 186 -13.97 5.32 -29.14
C ALA A 186 -13.65 4.33 -30.27
N LEU A 187 -13.67 3.02 -29.99
CA LEU A 187 -13.50 1.97 -30.99
C LEU A 187 -14.64 1.98 -32.01
N GLU A 188 -15.89 2.13 -31.57
CA GLU A 188 -17.06 2.22 -32.44
C GLU A 188 -17.02 3.47 -33.33
N ARG A 189 -16.60 4.62 -32.82
CA ARG A 189 -16.39 5.83 -33.65
C ARG A 189 -15.22 5.65 -34.63
N GLY A 190 -14.20 4.91 -34.25
CA GLY A 190 -13.04 4.59 -35.09
C GLY A 190 -13.35 3.60 -36.21
N SER A 191 -14.26 2.65 -35.98
CA SER A 191 -14.66 1.62 -36.94
C SER A 191 -15.68 2.10 -37.99
N ARG A 192 -16.34 3.24 -37.75
CA ARG A 192 -17.21 3.90 -38.75
C ARG A 192 -16.43 4.30 -39.98
N LYS A 193 -16.96 3.95 -41.15
CA LYS A 193 -16.33 4.26 -42.43
C LYS A 193 -16.34 5.77 -42.68
N PRO A 194 -15.37 6.36 -43.41
CA PRO A 194 -15.23 7.81 -43.54
C PRO A 194 -16.49 8.56 -44.00
N TRP A 195 -17.35 7.92 -44.80
CA TRP A 195 -18.60 8.50 -45.31
C TRP A 195 -19.80 8.34 -44.36
N GLU A 196 -19.69 7.53 -43.31
CA GLU A 196 -20.68 7.42 -42.21
C GLU A 196 -20.48 8.50 -41.14
N LYS A 197 -19.47 9.37 -41.30
CA LYS A 197 -19.14 10.46 -40.37
C LYS A 197 -19.79 11.79 -40.73
N HIS A 198 -20.38 11.87 -41.92
CA HIS A 198 -21.14 13.03 -42.39
C HIS A 198 -22.61 12.62 -42.48
N ASP A 199 -23.40 12.97 -41.47
CA ASP A 199 -24.85 13.02 -41.62
C ASP A 199 -25.16 14.18 -42.58
N CYS A 200 -25.32 13.87 -43.86
CA CYS A 200 -25.98 14.76 -44.81
C CYS A 200 -27.49 14.57 -44.67
N ALA A 201 -28.10 15.27 -43.72
CA ALA A 201 -29.47 15.81 -43.77
C ALA A 201 -29.69 16.78 -42.60
#